data_AF-A0A9Q2NVZ4-F1
#
_entry.id   AF-A0A9Q2NVZ4-F1
#
_cell.length_a   1.000
_cell.length_b   1.000
_cell.length_c   1.000
_cell.angle_alpha   90.00
_cell.angle_beta   90.00
_cell.angle_gamma   90.00
#
_symmetry.space_group_name_H-M   'P 1'
#
loop_
_entity.id
_entity.type
_entity.pdbx_description
1 polymer ?
#
loop_
_entity_poly.entity_id
_entity_poly.type
_entity_poly.pdbx_seq_one_letter_code
_entity_poly.pdbx_strand_id
1 'polypeptide(L)'
;MNTPVRITTLIVTLVAIIIGGTAFFRWAEGWSWLDSYFFTVVTLSTVGYGNLVPVTDIGKVGTTVFILLGLGIFAVTIQQFGMFAMRKREEHTEWLIARFQEPERTANTDDDPVNPSDLPDKT
;
A
#
# COMPACT_ATOMS: atom_id res chain seq x y z
N MET A 1 -8.23 -17.48 -4.15
CA MET A 1 -7.09 -17.22 -3.22
C MET A 1 -7.38 -15.94 -2.46
N ASN A 2 -7.47 -16.00 -1.14
CA ASN A 2 -8.01 -14.93 -0.30
C ASN A 2 -7.09 -13.69 -0.36
N THR A 3 -7.65 -12.49 -0.58
CA THR A 3 -6.93 -11.21 -0.55
C THR A 3 -5.94 -11.06 0.62
N PRO A 4 -6.28 -11.43 1.88
CA PRO A 4 -5.31 -11.40 2.98
C PRO A 4 -4.10 -12.32 2.75
N VAL A 5 -4.30 -13.51 2.19
CA VAL A 5 -3.20 -14.45 1.89
C VAL A 5 -2.24 -13.86 0.86
N ARG A 6 -2.75 -13.15 -0.16
CA ARG A 6 -1.92 -12.47 -1.17
C ARG A 6 -1.00 -11.42 -0.52
N ILE A 7 -1.54 -10.60 0.36
CA ILE A 7 -0.78 -9.55 1.06
C ILE A 7 0.27 -10.18 1.98
N THR A 8 -0.10 -11.22 2.75
CA THR A 8 0.85 -11.92 3.62
C THR A 8 1.99 -12.54 2.82
N THR A 9 1.70 -13.22 1.69
CA THR A 9 2.75 -13.80 0.84
C THR A 9 3.71 -12.74 0.32
N LEU A 10 3.20 -11.59 -0.15
CA LEU A 10 4.06 -10.49 -0.64
C LEU A 10 4.97 -9.92 0.46
N ILE A 11 4.44 -9.71 1.66
CA ILE A 11 5.22 -9.22 2.81
C ILE A 11 6.32 -10.22 3.17
N VAL A 12 5.99 -11.51 3.26
CA VAL A 12 6.96 -12.57 3.56
C VAL A 12 8.05 -12.63 2.50
N THR A 13 7.69 -12.59 1.22
CA THR A 13 8.66 -12.56 0.11
C THR A 13 9.54 -11.31 0.17
N LEU A 14 8.96 -10.13 0.45
CA LEU A 14 9.73 -8.89 0.57
C LEU A 14 10.74 -8.96 1.73
N VAL A 15 10.32 -9.45 2.90
CA VAL A 15 11.21 -9.63 4.05
C VAL A 15 12.32 -10.63 3.72
N ALA A 16 12.00 -11.74 3.05
CA ALA A 16 13.00 -12.71 2.63
C ALA A 16 14.03 -12.12 1.65
N ILE A 17 13.60 -11.29 0.70
CA ILE A 17 14.50 -10.57 -0.22
C ILE A 17 15.40 -9.61 0.54
N ILE A 18 14.87 -8.86 1.52
CA ILE A 18 15.67 -7.93 2.32
C ILE A 18 16.71 -8.69 3.15
N ILE A 19 16.33 -9.78 3.82
CA ILE A 19 17.26 -10.60 4.60
C ILE A 19 18.34 -11.22 3.69
N GLY A 20 17.94 -11.79 2.54
CA GLY A 20 18.84 -12.38 1.58
C GLY A 20 19.82 -11.37 0.99
N GLY A 21 19.33 -10.19 0.58
CA GLY A 21 20.17 -9.09 0.10
C GLY A 21 21.13 -8.59 1.17
N THR A 22 20.65 -8.41 2.40
CA THR A 22 21.48 -7.98 3.53
C THR A 22 22.62 -8.96 3.79
N ALA A 23 22.33 -10.26 3.83
CA ALA A 23 23.35 -11.30 4.03
C ALA A 23 24.34 -11.36 2.85
N PHE A 24 23.84 -11.21 1.62
CA PHE A 24 24.68 -11.18 0.42
C PHE A 24 25.66 -10.00 0.42
N PHE A 25 25.17 -8.76 0.60
CA PHE A 25 26.02 -7.57 0.60
C PHE A 25 26.98 -7.55 1.81
N ARG A 26 26.56 -8.12 2.94
CA ARG A 26 27.45 -8.33 4.09
C ARG A 26 28.65 -9.19 3.75
N TRP A 27 28.44 -10.27 3.00
CA TRP A 27 29.48 -11.20 2.58
C TRP A 27 30.31 -10.65 1.41
N ALA A 28 29.66 -10.06 0.41
CA ALA A 28 30.30 -9.57 -0.80
C ALA A 28 31.13 -8.30 -0.56
N GLU A 29 30.62 -7.34 0.22
CA GLU A 29 31.25 -6.03 0.43
C GLU A 29 31.91 -5.88 1.81
N GLY A 30 31.69 -6.83 2.72
CA GLY A 30 32.28 -6.80 4.06
C GLY A 30 31.71 -5.71 4.99
N TRP A 31 30.60 -5.08 4.62
CA TRP A 31 29.94 -4.01 5.39
C TRP A 31 29.40 -4.48 6.75
N SER A 32 28.95 -3.57 7.62
CA SER A 32 28.23 -3.97 8.82
C SER A 32 26.85 -4.55 8.48
N TRP A 33 26.21 -5.27 9.41
CA TRP A 33 24.84 -5.75 9.22
C TRP A 33 23.86 -4.61 8.96
N LEU A 34 24.03 -3.49 9.67
CA LEU A 34 23.17 -2.32 9.53
C LEU A 34 23.38 -1.62 8.18
N ASP A 35 24.64 -1.46 7.75
CA ASP A 35 24.96 -0.84 6.45
C ASP A 35 24.46 -1.69 5.28
N SER A 36 24.61 -3.02 5.38
CA SER A 36 24.12 -3.96 4.38
C SER A 36 22.59 -3.93 4.28
N TYR A 37 21.91 -3.89 5.42
CA TYR A 37 20.46 -3.75 5.48
C TYR A 37 20.01 -2.41 4.89
N PHE A 38 20.66 -1.32 5.31
CA PHE A 38 20.36 0.03 4.85
C PHE A 38 20.53 0.14 3.34
N PHE A 39 21.66 -0.33 2.79
CA PHE A 39 21.90 -0.38 1.36
C PHE A 39 20.83 -1.19 0.62
N THR A 40 20.47 -2.37 1.15
CA THR A 40 19.45 -3.24 0.55
C THR A 40 18.11 -2.54 0.45
N VAL A 41 17.64 -1.91 1.54
CA VAL A 41 16.36 -1.20 1.57
C VAL A 41 16.37 0.06 0.70
N VAL A 42 17.43 0.87 0.78
CA VAL A 42 17.57 2.12 0.01
C VAL A 42 17.66 1.84 -1.49
N THR A 43 18.32 0.75 -1.87
CA THR A 43 18.44 0.32 -3.27
C THR A 43 17.11 -0.23 -3.77
N LEU A 44 16.46 -1.12 -3.02
CA LEU A 44 15.19 -1.73 -3.40
C LEU A 44 14.05 -0.71 -3.50
N SER A 45 14.06 0.30 -2.63
CA SER A 45 13.10 1.41 -2.63
C SER A 45 13.40 2.49 -3.67
N THR A 46 14.46 2.34 -4.46
CA THR A 46 14.92 3.31 -5.47
C THR A 46 15.31 4.69 -4.93
N VAL A 47 15.53 4.80 -3.61
CA VAL A 47 15.97 6.06 -2.98
C VAL A 47 17.41 6.39 -3.34
N GLY A 48 18.31 5.39 -3.28
CA GLY A 48 19.66 5.48 -3.83
C GLY A 48 20.53 6.65 -3.36
N TYR A 49 20.72 6.84 -2.04
CA TYR A 49 21.53 7.96 -1.52
C TYR A 49 22.98 8.03 -2.03
N GLY A 50 23.55 6.91 -2.48
CA GLY A 50 24.93 6.85 -3.00
C GLY A 50 26.03 6.88 -1.93
N ASN A 51 25.68 6.94 -0.64
CA ASN A 51 26.65 6.91 0.47
C ASN A 51 27.33 5.54 0.62
N LEU A 52 26.64 4.47 0.21
CA LEU A 52 27.16 3.11 0.15
C LEU A 52 26.96 2.61 -1.28
N VAL A 53 28.04 2.14 -1.89
CA VAL A 53 28.07 1.66 -3.27
C VAL A 53 29.00 0.45 -3.34
N PRO A 54 28.57 -0.66 -3.97
CA PRO A 54 29.40 -1.86 -4.07
C PRO A 54 30.69 -1.57 -4.84
N VAL A 55 31.83 -1.90 -4.24
CA VAL A 55 33.15 -1.74 -4.86
C VAL A 55 33.67 -3.03 -5.44
N THR A 56 33.21 -4.18 -4.92
CA THR A 56 33.62 -5.50 -5.40
C THR A 56 32.89 -5.86 -6.70
N ASP A 57 33.55 -6.63 -7.56
CA ASP A 57 32.94 -7.06 -8.82
C ASP A 57 31.71 -7.94 -8.59
N ILE A 58 31.77 -8.80 -7.56
CA ILE A 58 30.64 -9.64 -7.13
C ILE A 58 29.49 -8.77 -6.61
N GLY A 59 29.79 -7.76 -5.79
CA GLY A 59 28.77 -6.84 -5.27
C GLY A 59 28.10 -6.03 -6.36
N LYS A 60 28.86 -5.54 -7.36
CA LYS A 60 28.30 -4.82 -8.52
C LYS A 60 27.34 -5.68 -9.32
N VAL A 61 27.76 -6.90 -9.70
CA VAL A 61 26.91 -7.85 -10.42
C VAL A 61 25.69 -8.23 -9.57
N GLY A 62 25.91 -8.48 -8.28
CA GLY A 62 24.86 -8.81 -7.32
C GLY A 62 23.83 -7.70 -7.18
N THR A 63 24.25 -6.43 -7.13
CA THR A 63 23.34 -5.27 -7.12
C THR A 63 22.52 -5.20 -8.40
N THR A 64 23.10 -5.41 -9.58
CA THR A 64 22.34 -5.41 -10.83
C THR A 64 21.26 -6.49 -10.83
N VAL A 65 21.62 -7.73 -10.47
CA VAL A 65 20.65 -8.84 -10.39
C VAL A 65 19.59 -8.58 -9.33
N PHE A 66 19.99 -8.06 -8.16
CA PHE A 66 19.09 -7.73 -7.06
C PHE A 66 18.04 -6.69 -7.47
N ILE A 67 18.44 -5.64 -8.20
CA ILE A 67 17.51 -4.62 -8.70
C ILE A 67 16.54 -5.23 -9.71
N LEU A 68 17.04 -6.00 -10.69
CA LEU A 68 16.20 -6.59 -11.73
C LEU A 68 15.12 -7.53 -11.17
N LEU A 69 15.46 -8.31 -10.15
CA LEU A 69 14.52 -9.27 -9.53
C LEU A 69 13.65 -8.62 -8.44
N GLY A 70 14.24 -7.75 -7.63
CA GLY A 70 13.59 -7.19 -6.44
C GLY A 70 12.62 -6.05 -6.75
N LEU A 71 12.93 -5.21 -7.73
CA LEU A 71 12.17 -3.97 -7.97
C LEU A 71 10.70 -4.24 -8.33
N GLY A 72 10.43 -5.26 -9.15
CA GLY A 72 9.06 -5.63 -9.52
C GLY A 72 8.22 -6.08 -8.32
N ILE A 73 8.81 -6.89 -7.43
CA ILE A 73 8.16 -7.37 -6.22
C ILE A 73 7.91 -6.22 -5.24
N PHE A 74 8.89 -5.31 -5.11
CA PHE A 74 8.75 -4.12 -4.29
C PHE A 74 7.62 -3.21 -4.80
N ALA A 75 7.57 -2.94 -6.11
CA ALA A 75 6.53 -2.10 -6.73
C ALA A 75 5.12 -2.66 -6.49
N VAL A 76 4.92 -3.96 -6.69
CA VAL A 76 3.63 -4.62 -6.42
C VAL A 76 3.26 -4.50 -4.94
N THR A 77 4.23 -4.66 -4.03
CA THR A 77 3.98 -4.56 -2.59
C THR A 77 3.52 -3.15 -2.19
N ILE A 78 4.18 -2.11 -2.71
CA ILE A 78 3.77 -0.71 -2.47
C ILE A 78 2.37 -0.44 -3.02
N GLN A 79 2.05 -0.94 -4.22
CA GLN A 79 0.72 -0.81 -4.81
C GLN A 79 -0.38 -1.43 -3.93
N GLN A 80 -0.13 -2.63 -3.38
CA GLN A 80 -1.10 -3.28 -2.48
C GLN A 80 -1.29 -2.49 -1.18
N PHE A 81 -0.20 -1.95 -0.61
CA PHE A 81 -0.29 -1.06 0.55
C PHE A 81 -1.11 0.20 0.24
N GLY A 82 -0.92 0.80 -0.95
CA GLY A 82 -1.72 1.93 -1.41
C GLY A 82 -3.21 1.60 -1.50
N MET A 83 -3.56 0.46 -2.11
CA MET A 83 -4.96 0.01 -2.19
C MET A 83 -5.56 -0.30 -0.81
N PHE A 84 -4.80 -0.88 0.09
CA PHE A 84 -5.24 -1.12 1.47
C PHE A 84 -5.50 0.20 2.21
N ALA A 85 -4.61 1.17 2.06
CA ALA A 85 -4.78 2.50 2.65
C ALA A 85 -5.99 3.25 2.07
N MET A 86 -6.25 3.10 0.75
CA MET A 86 -7.40 3.72 0.08
C MET A 86 -8.73 3.07 0.48
N ARG A 87 -8.80 1.74 0.58
CA ARG A 87 -10.01 1.03 1.05
C ARG A 87 -10.49 1.52 2.41
N LYS A 88 -9.54 1.80 3.31
CA LYS A 88 -9.86 2.36 4.64
C LYS A 88 -10.40 3.80 4.57
N ARG A 89 -10.08 4.54 3.51
CA ARG A 89 -10.60 5.90 3.28
C ARG A 89 -11.98 5.89 2.61
N GLU A 90 -12.26 4.93 1.73
CA GLU A 90 -13.57 4.80 1.09
C GLU A 90 -14.68 4.63 2.14
N GLU A 91 -14.48 3.77 3.15
CA GLU A 91 -15.41 3.64 4.28
C GLU A 91 -15.65 4.98 4.97
N HIS A 92 -14.60 5.79 5.14
CA HIS A 92 -14.67 7.12 5.72
C HIS A 92 -15.34 8.16 4.80
N THR A 93 -15.30 7.99 3.49
CA THR A 93 -15.96 8.90 2.56
C THR A 93 -17.43 8.55 2.41
N GLU A 94 -17.77 7.26 2.42
CA GLU A 94 -19.16 6.77 2.32
C GLU A 94 -20.02 7.23 3.50
N TRP A 95 -19.54 7.14 4.75
CA TRP A 95 -20.33 7.65 5.88
C TRP A 95 -20.48 9.18 5.85
N LEU A 96 -19.48 9.91 5.35
CA LEU A 96 -19.58 11.36 5.18
C LEU A 96 -20.65 11.70 4.14
N ILE A 97 -20.62 11.05 2.98
CA ILE A 97 -21.63 11.23 1.93
C ILE A 97 -23.02 10.87 2.46
N ALA A 98 -23.17 9.71 3.11
CA ALA A 98 -24.45 9.30 3.71
C ALA A 98 -24.95 10.31 4.76
N ARG A 99 -24.06 10.85 5.60
CA ARG A 99 -24.37 11.86 6.62
C ARG A 99 -24.84 13.19 6.02
N PHE A 100 -24.34 13.59 4.85
CA PHE A 100 -24.77 14.82 4.18
C PHE A 100 -26.01 14.62 3.30
N GLN A 101 -26.25 13.40 2.79
CA GLN A 101 -27.43 13.08 1.98
C GLN A 101 -28.72 12.95 2.82
N GLU A 102 -28.61 12.50 4.07
CA GLU A 102 -29.76 12.42 5.00
C GLU A 102 -30.47 13.77 5.28
N PRO A 103 -29.79 14.86 5.68
CA PRO A 103 -30.44 16.14 5.95
C PRO A 103 -31.09 16.78 4.71
N GLU A 104 -30.52 16.58 3.51
CA GLU A 104 -31.11 17.04 2.24
C GLU A 104 -32.35 16.21 1.86
N ARG A 105 -32.32 14.89 2.12
CA ARG A 105 -33.48 14.02 1.92
C ARG A 105 -34.65 14.37 2.84
N THR A 106 -34.40 14.63 4.13
CA THR A 106 -35.47 15.03 5.07
C THR A 106 -36.03 16.42 4.75
N ALA A 107 -35.19 17.37 4.31
CA ALA A 107 -35.64 18.72 3.97
C ALA A 107 -36.53 18.76 2.70
N ASN A 108 -36.33 17.84 1.76
CA ASN A 108 -37.12 17.76 0.52
C ASN A 108 -38.36 16.84 0.63
N THR A 109 -38.57 16.13 1.75
CA THR A 109 -39.74 15.24 1.93
C THR A 109 -40.96 15.99 2.50
N ASP A 110 -40.75 17.17 3.09
CA ASP A 110 -41.83 17.98 3.68
C ASP A 110 -42.58 18.85 2.65
N ASP A 111 -42.04 18.99 1.43
CA ASP A 111 -42.61 19.77 0.33
C ASP A 111 -43.43 18.91 -0.68
N ASP A 112 -43.55 17.60 -0.46
CA ASP A 112 -44.47 16.78 -1.24
C ASP A 112 -45.91 17.23 -0.94
N PRO A 113 -46.68 17.67 -1.96
CA PRO A 113 -48.05 18.12 -1.73
C PRO A 113 -48.86 16.97 -1.13
N VAL A 114 -49.42 17.20 0.06
CA VAL A 114 -50.33 16.25 0.72
C VAL A 114 -51.38 15.80 -0.28
N ASN A 115 -51.37 14.52 -0.62
CA ASN A 115 -52.29 13.96 -1.58
C ASN A 115 -53.72 14.10 -1.03
N PRO A 116 -54.66 14.71 -1.76
CA PRO A 116 -56.05 14.88 -1.30
C PRO A 116 -56.74 13.57 -0.90
N SER A 117 -56.24 12.41 -1.35
CA SER A 117 -56.74 11.08 -0.93
C SER A 117 -56.38 10.69 0.50
N ASP A 118 -55.41 11.38 1.11
CA ASP A 118 -54.91 11.09 2.46
C ASP A 118 -55.61 11.95 3.52
N LEU A 119 -56.53 12.83 3.09
CA LEU A 119 -57.42 13.56 3.99
C LEU A 119 -58.48 12.61 4.55
N PRO A 120 -58.70 12.59 5.88
CA PRO A 120 -59.78 11.80 6.46
C PRO A 120 -61.12 12.27 5.89
N ASP A 121 -61.94 11.31 5.44
CA ASP A 121 -63.28 11.58 4.94
C ASP A 121 -64.10 12.25 6.04
N LYS A 122 -64.54 13.49 5.78
CA LYS A 122 -65.32 14.25 6.74
C LYS A 122 -66.75 13.71 6.70
N THR A 123 -67.05 12.76 7.58
CA THR A 123 -68.40 12.43 8.01
C THR A 123 -69.05 13.58 8.76
#